data_AF-A0A1J3EEK5-F1
#
_entry.id   AF-A0A1J3EEK5-F1
#
_cell.length_a   1.000
_cell.length_b   1.000
_cell.length_c   1.000
_cell.angle_alpha   90.00
_cell.angle_beta   90.00
_cell.angle_gamma   90.00
#
_symmetry.space_group_name_H-M   'P 1'
#
loop_
_entity.id
_entity.type
_entity.pdbx_description
1 polymer ?
#
loop_
_entity_poly.entity_id
_entity_poly.type
_entity_poly.pdbx_seq_one_letter_code
_entity_poly.pdbx_strand_id
1 'polypeptide(L)'
;NLANCFSLESITDVSNLELLHDLNLTNCEKVVDIPGLEHLTALQRLYMSGCNSSCSSAVKKRLSKVSLKMMRNLSLPGNRIP
;
A
#
# COMPACT_ATOMS: atom_id res chain seq x y z
N ASN A 1 -9.95 0.01 -5.76
CA ASN A 1 -9.44 1.29 -6.29
C ASN A 1 -9.86 2.38 -5.33
N LEU A 2 -8.94 2.89 -4.51
CA LEU A 2 -9.19 3.87 -3.44
C LEU A 2 -8.42 5.19 -3.71
N ALA A 3 -8.00 5.43 -4.95
CA ALA A 3 -7.25 6.64 -5.29
C ALA A 3 -8.06 7.91 -4.98
N ASN A 4 -7.37 8.95 -4.52
CA ASN A 4 -7.92 10.26 -4.16
C ASN A 4 -8.93 10.23 -3.01
N CYS A 5 -8.91 9.18 -2.18
CA CYS A 5 -9.62 9.20 -0.91
C CYS A 5 -8.82 10.00 0.13
N PHE A 6 -8.73 11.32 -0.04
CA PHE A 6 -7.93 12.22 0.79
C PHE A 6 -8.30 12.17 2.29
N SER A 7 -9.56 11.86 2.60
CA SER A 7 -10.08 11.74 3.96
C SER A 7 -10.05 10.33 4.53
N LEU A 8 -9.53 9.33 3.80
CA LEU A 8 -9.48 7.95 4.29
C LEU A 8 -8.43 7.82 5.39
N GLU A 9 -8.89 7.58 6.61
CA GLU A 9 -8.02 7.52 7.80
C GLU A 9 -7.55 6.09 8.11
N SER A 10 -8.35 5.08 7.77
CA SER A 10 -8.04 3.69 8.05
C SER A 10 -8.43 2.77 6.90
N ILE A 11 -7.70 1.66 6.80
CA ILE A 11 -8.03 0.53 5.94
C ILE A 11 -8.32 -0.64 6.87
N THR A 12 -9.45 -1.30 6.65
CA THR A 12 -9.79 -2.55 7.34
C THR A 12 -8.82 -3.65 6.93
N ASP A 13 -8.67 -4.67 7.76
CA ASP A 13 -7.81 -5.82 7.45
C ASP A 13 -8.16 -6.42 6.07
N VAL A 14 -7.14 -6.55 5.21
CA VAL A 14 -7.27 -7.05 3.84
C VAL A 14 -6.82 -8.51 3.68
N SER A 15 -6.52 -9.23 4.75
CA SER A 15 -5.95 -10.59 4.70
C SER A 15 -6.74 -11.58 3.83
N ASN A 16 -8.07 -11.42 3.76
CA ASN A 16 -8.95 -12.28 2.96
C ASN A 16 -8.94 -11.97 1.45
N LEU A 17 -8.21 -10.93 1.01
CA LEU A 17 -8.15 -10.52 -0.39
C LEU A 17 -7.01 -11.20 -1.15
N GLU A 18 -6.76 -12.49 -0.91
CA GLU A 18 -5.60 -13.24 -1.44
C GLU A 18 -5.45 -13.16 -2.97
N LEU A 19 -6.57 -12.98 -3.69
CA LEU A 19 -6.62 -12.86 -5.16
C LEU A 19 -6.46 -11.40 -5.67
N LEU A 20 -6.25 -10.43 -4.78
CA LEU A 20 -6.09 -9.03 -5.17
C LEU A 20 -4.76 -8.81 -5.89
N HIS A 21 -4.83 -8.48 -7.18
CA HIS A 21 -3.64 -8.17 -7.98
C HIS A 21 -3.20 -6.70 -7.90
N ASP A 22 -4.15 -5.80 -7.62
CA ASP A 22 -3.98 -4.36 -7.74
C ASP A 22 -4.57 -3.62 -6.54
N LEU A 23 -3.73 -2.87 -5.82
CA LEU A 23 -4.15 -1.96 -4.77
C LEU A 23 -3.67 -0.54 -5.09
N ASN A 24 -4.61 0.37 -5.30
CA ASN A 24 -4.33 1.78 -5.56
C ASN A 24 -4.85 2.66 -4.42
N LEU A 25 -3.91 3.30 -3.73
CA LEU A 25 -4.07 4.24 -2.61
C LEU A 25 -3.43 5.60 -2.93
N THR A 26 -3.23 5.91 -4.21
CA THR A 26 -2.68 7.21 -4.63
C THR A 26 -3.46 8.35 -3.98
N ASN A 27 -2.77 9.32 -3.39
CA ASN A 27 -3.32 10.48 -2.69
C ASN A 27 -4.20 10.17 -1.47
N CYS A 28 -4.06 8.98 -0.86
CA CYS A 28 -4.65 8.68 0.45
C CYS A 28 -3.74 9.19 1.57
N GLU A 29 -3.76 10.50 1.80
CA GLU A 29 -2.81 11.20 2.68
C GLU A 29 -2.95 10.82 4.16
N LYS A 30 -4.16 10.51 4.61
CA LYS A 30 -4.44 10.22 6.02
C LYS A 30 -4.25 8.75 6.41
N VAL A 31 -4.08 7.85 5.44
CA VAL A 31 -3.85 6.42 5.73
C VAL A 31 -2.47 6.26 6.37
N VAL A 32 -2.41 5.49 7.45
CA VAL A 32 -1.17 5.24 8.21
C VAL A 32 -0.69 3.79 8.16
N ASP A 33 -1.55 2.85 7.79
CA ASP A 33 -1.23 1.42 7.70
C ASP A 33 -2.19 0.68 6.74
N ILE A 34 -1.82 -0.53 6.34
CA ILE A 34 -2.61 -1.47 5.53
C ILE A 34 -2.55 -2.85 6.20
N PRO A 35 -3.38 -3.11 7.22
CA PRO A 35 -3.36 -4.40 7.94
C PRO A 35 -3.68 -5.58 7.01
N GLY A 36 -2.94 -6.67 7.15
CA GLY A 36 -3.13 -7.89 6.33
C GLY A 36 -2.47 -7.86 4.96
N LEU A 37 -1.73 -6.80 4.60
CA LEU A 37 -1.03 -6.68 3.32
C LEU A 37 -0.06 -7.85 3.05
N GLU A 38 0.55 -8.39 4.10
CA GLU A 38 1.47 -9.53 4.07
C GLU A 38 0.83 -10.83 3.53
N HIS A 39 -0.50 -10.94 3.58
CA HIS A 39 -1.26 -12.09 3.10
C HIS A 39 -1.68 -11.98 1.63
N LEU A 40 -1.48 -10.82 0.99
CA LEU A 40 -1.85 -10.61 -0.42
C LEU A 40 -0.83 -11.24 -1.37
N THR A 41 -0.82 -12.57 -1.43
CA THR A 41 0.17 -13.34 -2.20
C THR A 41 0.07 -13.12 -3.71
N ALA A 42 -1.11 -12.75 -4.23
CA ALA A 42 -1.30 -12.44 -5.65
C ALA A 42 -1.05 -10.97 -6.02
N LEU A 43 -0.70 -10.11 -5.06
CA LEU A 43 -0.53 -8.67 -5.29
C LEU A 43 0.68 -8.41 -6.20
N GLN A 44 0.43 -7.70 -7.29
CA GLN A 44 1.43 -7.38 -8.30
C GLN A 44 1.65 -5.88 -8.45
N ARG A 45 0.67 -5.05 -8.15
CA ARG A 45 0.80 -3.59 -8.25
C ARG A 45 0.27 -2.91 -6.98
N LEU A 46 1.14 -2.12 -6.36
CA LEU A 46 0.81 -1.29 -5.21
C LEU A 46 1.14 0.17 -5.54
N TYR A 47 0.12 1.02 -5.52
CA TYR A 47 0.25 2.46 -5.77
C TYR A 47 -0.03 3.28 -4.52
N MET A 48 0.97 4.04 -4.06
CA MET A 48 0.87 4.85 -2.84
C MET A 48 1.53 6.23 -2.97
N SER A 49 1.70 6.73 -4.20
CA SER A 49 2.14 8.10 -4.43
C SER A 49 1.20 9.08 -3.72
N GLY A 50 1.74 10.07 -3.01
CA GLY A 50 0.93 11.03 -2.25
C GLY A 50 0.38 10.49 -0.91
N CYS A 51 0.68 9.25 -0.50
CA CYS A 51 0.44 8.82 0.88
C CYS A 51 1.44 9.44 1.86
N ASN A 52 1.11 9.43 3.15
CA ASN A 52 2.03 9.88 4.20
C ASN A 52 3.21 8.91 4.41
N SER A 53 4.36 9.43 4.84
CA SER A 53 5.59 8.69 5.12
C SER A 53 5.40 7.60 6.19
N SER A 54 4.51 7.82 7.16
CA SER A 54 4.12 6.82 8.16
C SER A 54 3.58 5.54 7.51
N CYS A 55 2.72 5.67 6.50
CA CYS A 55 2.17 4.53 5.76
C CYS A 55 3.26 3.74 5.03
N SER A 56 4.21 4.44 4.40
CA SER A 56 5.32 3.78 3.71
C SER A 56 6.17 2.93 4.65
N SER A 57 6.37 3.40 5.89
CA SER A 57 7.16 2.68 6.89
C SER A 57 6.45 1.42 7.37
N ALA A 58 5.12 1.48 7.55
CA ALA A 58 4.31 0.33 7.91
C ALA A 58 4.27 -0.70 6.77
N VAL A 59 4.01 -0.26 5.53
CA VAL A 59 3.98 -1.13 4.35
C VAL A 59 5.32 -1.83 4.12
N LYS A 60 6.45 -1.11 4.23
CA LYS A 60 7.78 -1.72 4.11
C LYS A 60 8.02 -2.85 5.12
N LYS A 61 7.41 -2.79 6.32
CA LYS A 61 7.52 -3.85 7.33
C LYS A 61 6.65 -5.07 7.00
N ARG A 62 5.51 -4.87 6.31
CA ARG A 62 4.59 -5.94 5.89
C ARG A 62 5.05 -6.66 4.63
N LEU A 63 5.75 -5.96 3.74
CA LEU A 63 6.24 -6.54 2.49
C LEU A 63 7.48 -7.41 2.73
N SER A 64 7.33 -8.71 2.48
CA SER A 64 8.45 -9.65 2.49
C SER A 64 9.32 -9.51 1.23
N LYS A 65 10.58 -9.95 1.30
CA LYS A 65 11.46 -10.07 0.10
C LYS A 65 10.82 -10.95 -0.99
N VAL A 66 9.98 -11.90 -0.62
CA VAL A 66 9.28 -12.79 -1.56
C VAL A 66 8.18 -12.01 -2.29
N SER A 67 7.34 -11.28 -1.55
CA SER A 67 6.28 -10.44 -2.12
C SER A 67 6.86 -9.38 -3.08
N LEU A 68 7.99 -8.76 -2.72
CA LEU A 68 8.68 -7.78 -3.57
C LEU A 68 9.14 -8.36 -4.91
N LYS A 69 9.56 -9.63 -4.96
CA LYS A 69 9.98 -10.29 -6.22
C LYS A 69 8.82 -10.53 -7.19
N MET A 70 7.60 -10.60 -6.68
CA MET A 70 6.38 -10.85 -7.48
C MET A 70 5.75 -9.55 -7.99
N MET A 71 6.17 -8.39 -7.47
CA MET A 71 5.60 -7.12 -7.87
C MET A 71 6.08 -6.65 -9.23
N ARG A 72 5.11 -6.29 -10.07
CA ARG A 72 5.30 -5.59 -11.34
C ARG A 72 5.44 -4.09 -11.14
N ASN A 73 4.81 -3.56 -10.09
CA ASN A 73 4.92 -2.15 -9.72
C ASN A 73 4.79 -1.96 -8.21
N LEU A 74 5.70 -1.18 -7.64
CA LEU A 74 5.62 -0.69 -6.28
C LEU A 74 5.97 0.80 -6.31
N SER A 75 4.97 1.66 -6.08
CA SER A 75 5.21 3.07 -5.81
C SER A 75 4.91 3.36 -4.34
N LEU A 76 5.96 3.70 -3.60
CA LEU A 76 5.86 4.20 -2.22
C LEU A 76 5.95 5.72 -2.25
N PRO A 77 5.35 6.43 -1.29
CA PRO A 77 5.50 7.87 -1.22
C PRO A 77 6.99 8.20 -0.97
N GLY A 78 7.54 9.04 -1.83
CA GLY A 78 8.88 9.62 -1.65
C GLY A 78 8.83 10.76 -0.65
N ASN A 79 9.98 11.08 -0.05
CA ASN A 79 10.11 12.33 0.69
C ASN A 79 9.81 13.47 -0.28
N ARG A 80 8.92 14.41 0.11
CA ARG A 80 8.83 15.69 -0.61
C ARG A 80 10.23 16.29 -0.57
N ILE A 81 10.85 16.45 -1.73
CA ILE A 81 12.08 17.24 -1.84
C ILE A 81 11.69 18.66 -1.40
N PRO A 82 12.41 19.30 -0.47
CA PRO A 82 12.08 20.62 0.04
C PRO A 82 11.87 21.66 -1.06
#